data_AF-A0A7J0CHE1-F1
#
_entry.id   AF-A0A7J0CHE1-F1
#
_cell.length_a   1.000
_cell.length_b   1.000
_cell.length_c   1.000
_cell.angle_alpha   90.00
_cell.angle_beta   90.00
_cell.angle_gamma   90.00
#
_symmetry.space_group_name_H-M   'P 1'
#
loop_
_entity.id
_entity.type
_entity.pdbx_description
1 polymer ?
#
loop_
_entity_poly.entity_id
_entity_poly.type
_entity_poly.pdbx_seq_one_letter_code
_entity_poly.pdbx_strand_id
1 'polypeptide(L)'
;MTGETPAAFVAPDEKARYVGTSDDGRFTIAVVVWATRAIAHVTDGAADEAWLSGTAGGSALLLTGEDGEAVFHGTVKDGSLTGTASRGSWKAAFTLPAVEAPAGLYRAAGQVGQERVTLGLIVRPDGSQTGIQWTGGTPRPAPGWDLDGSTVTFGGTELRVEAVAPDDV
;
A
#
# COMPACT_ATOMS: atom_id res chain seq x y z
N MET A 1 12.95 -2.53 -36.16
CA MET A 1 12.49 -1.78 -34.98
C MET A 1 11.35 -2.56 -34.37
N THR A 2 11.64 -3.45 -33.44
CA THR A 2 10.63 -4.20 -32.69
C THR A 2 10.56 -3.56 -31.32
N GLY A 3 9.47 -2.85 -31.06
CA GLY A 3 9.17 -2.31 -29.74
C GLY A 3 8.89 -3.47 -28.79
N GLU A 4 9.68 -3.57 -27.74
CA GLU A 4 9.39 -4.45 -26.62
C GLU A 4 8.14 -3.90 -25.93
N THR A 5 7.02 -4.60 -26.05
CA THR A 5 5.84 -4.36 -25.21
C THR A 5 6.30 -4.42 -23.75
N PRO A 6 6.04 -3.39 -22.92
CA PRO A 6 6.38 -3.48 -21.50
C PRO A 6 5.66 -4.70 -20.93
N ALA A 7 6.44 -5.60 -20.31
CA ALA A 7 5.91 -6.79 -19.68
C ALA A 7 4.85 -6.37 -18.66
N ALA A 8 3.61 -6.81 -18.88
CA ALA A 8 2.54 -6.65 -17.91
C ALA A 8 3.05 -7.16 -16.56
N PHE A 9 2.85 -6.37 -15.50
CA PHE A 9 3.20 -6.76 -14.14
C PHE A 9 2.49 -8.07 -13.80
N VAL A 10 3.22 -9.19 -13.80
CA VAL A 10 2.70 -10.48 -13.34
C VAL A 10 2.69 -10.40 -11.82
N ALA A 11 1.54 -10.05 -11.25
CA ALA A 11 1.35 -10.11 -9.81
C ALA A 11 1.66 -11.55 -9.33
N PRO A 12 2.42 -11.72 -8.24
CA PRO A 12 2.66 -13.04 -7.65
C PRO A 12 1.32 -13.70 -7.27
N ASP A 13 1.33 -15.00 -6.95
CA ASP A 13 0.18 -15.77 -6.43
C ASP A 13 -0.39 -15.17 -5.13
N GLU A 14 -1.12 -14.09 -5.30
CA GLU A 14 -1.81 -13.33 -4.28
C GLU A 14 -3.11 -14.03 -3.92
N LYS A 15 -3.38 -14.11 -2.62
CA LYS A 15 -4.63 -14.69 -2.13
C LYS A 15 -5.77 -13.68 -2.11
N ALA A 16 -5.49 -12.42 -1.76
CA ALA A 16 -6.49 -11.37 -1.70
C ALA A 16 -5.85 -9.97 -1.57
N ARG A 17 -6.54 -8.97 -2.13
CA ARG A 17 -6.38 -7.55 -1.81
C ARG A 17 -7.63 -7.06 -1.09
N TYR A 18 -7.44 -6.18 -0.12
CA TYR A 18 -8.51 -5.46 0.53
C TYR A 18 -8.18 -3.97 0.49
N VAL A 19 -9.10 -3.15 0.01
CA VAL A 19 -8.90 -1.71 -0.08
C VAL A 19 -10.16 -0.99 0.38
N GLY A 20 -9.98 0.05 1.19
CA GLY A 20 -11.09 0.85 1.69
C GLY A 20 -10.61 1.96 2.60
N THR A 21 -11.51 2.44 3.45
CA THR A 21 -11.22 3.48 4.44
C THR A 21 -11.49 2.97 5.84
N SER A 22 -10.87 3.60 6.83
CA SER A 22 -11.30 3.49 8.22
C SER A 22 -12.76 3.94 8.37
N ASP A 23 -13.43 3.45 9.40
CA ASP A 23 -14.85 3.76 9.69
C ASP A 23 -15.11 5.28 9.84
N ASP A 24 -14.17 6.01 10.44
CA ASP A 24 -14.21 7.48 10.59
C ASP A 24 -13.78 8.23 9.31
N GLY A 25 -13.42 7.52 8.24
CA GLY A 25 -13.01 8.11 6.95
C GLY A 25 -11.62 8.76 6.92
N ARG A 26 -10.93 8.88 8.07
CA ARG A 26 -9.61 9.53 8.16
C ARG A 26 -8.50 8.83 7.36
N PHE A 27 -8.47 7.50 7.37
CA PHE A 27 -7.39 6.73 6.76
C PHE A 27 -7.89 5.94 5.56
N THR A 28 -7.08 5.91 4.51
CA THR A 28 -7.16 4.93 3.43
C THR A 28 -6.27 3.76 3.77
N ILE A 29 -6.77 2.55 3.56
CA ILE A 29 -6.12 1.31 3.98
C ILE A 29 -6.12 0.34 2.82
N ALA A 30 -4.94 -0.22 2.55
CA ALA A 30 -4.77 -1.34 1.63
C ALA A 30 -4.07 -2.49 2.36
N VAL A 31 -4.54 -3.70 2.13
CA VAL A 31 -3.94 -4.92 2.66
C VAL A 31 -3.80 -5.92 1.53
N VAL A 32 -2.63 -6.53 1.43
CA VAL A 32 -2.36 -7.58 0.47
C VAL A 32 -1.87 -8.82 1.21
N VAL A 33 -2.45 -9.98 0.85
CA VAL A 33 -2.22 -11.25 1.54
C VAL A 33 -1.64 -12.27 0.56
N TRP A 34 -0.53 -12.91 0.94
CA TRP A 34 0.12 -13.99 0.18
C TRP A 34 0.40 -15.16 1.10
N ALA A 35 -0.09 -16.36 0.74
CA ALA A 35 0.11 -17.57 1.51
C ALA A 35 -0.19 -17.42 3.02
N THR A 36 0.84 -17.19 3.84
CA THR A 36 0.80 -16.98 5.29
C THR A 36 1.39 -15.63 5.75
N ARG A 37 1.62 -14.70 4.81
CA ARG A 37 2.11 -13.35 5.05
C ARG A 37 1.10 -12.32 4.57
N ALA A 38 1.17 -11.13 5.15
CA ALA A 38 0.45 -9.97 4.64
C ALA A 38 1.24 -8.68 4.86
N ILE A 39 0.96 -7.69 4.02
CA ILE A 39 1.42 -6.31 4.14
C ILE A 39 0.19 -5.41 4.17
N ALA A 40 0.19 -4.43 5.08
CA ALA A 40 -0.81 -3.39 5.16
C ALA A 40 -0.17 -2.01 5.07
N HIS A 41 -0.85 -1.10 4.38
CA HIS A 41 -0.52 0.31 4.32
C HIS A 41 -1.73 1.12 4.79
N VAL A 42 -1.50 1.98 5.77
CA VAL A 42 -2.50 2.87 6.36
C VAL A 42 -1.99 4.29 6.17
N THR A 43 -2.75 5.14 5.48
CA THR A 43 -2.33 6.52 5.21
C THR A 43 -3.50 7.50 5.18
N ASP A 44 -3.28 8.73 5.65
CA ASP A 44 -4.22 9.84 5.45
C ASP A 44 -3.98 10.57 4.11
N GLY A 45 -2.90 10.24 3.40
CA GLY A 45 -2.50 10.89 2.15
C GLY A 45 -1.78 12.23 2.32
N ALA A 46 -1.46 12.65 3.55
CA ALA A 46 -0.74 13.89 3.82
C ALA A 46 0.53 13.69 4.66
N ALA A 47 0.44 13.06 5.83
CA ALA A 47 1.59 12.95 6.75
C ALA A 47 1.59 11.70 7.65
N ASP A 48 0.43 11.17 8.01
CA ASP A 48 0.31 9.96 8.81
C ASP A 48 0.40 8.74 7.88
N GLU A 49 1.45 7.94 8.09
CA GLU A 49 1.69 6.69 7.38
C GLU A 49 2.10 5.57 8.33
N ALA A 50 1.56 4.38 8.10
CA ALA A 50 2.07 3.15 8.69
C ALA A 50 2.12 2.04 7.64
N TRP A 51 3.32 1.47 7.49
CA TRP A 51 3.55 0.21 6.81
C TRP A 51 3.66 -0.88 7.86
N LEU A 52 2.88 -1.95 7.71
CA LEU A 52 2.86 -3.07 8.63
C LEU A 52 3.02 -4.37 7.86
N SER A 53 3.79 -5.30 8.39
CA SER A 53 3.93 -6.64 7.83
C SER A 53 3.82 -7.69 8.93
N GLY A 54 3.51 -8.93 8.54
CA GLY A 54 3.40 -10.01 9.50
C GLY A 54 2.71 -11.23 8.94
N THR A 55 2.01 -11.95 9.81
CA THR A 55 1.44 -13.26 9.49
C THR A 55 -0.04 -13.18 9.20
N ALA A 56 -0.47 -13.98 8.24
CA ALA A 56 -1.86 -14.29 7.93
C ALA A 56 -2.09 -15.79 8.15
N GLY A 57 -3.03 -16.14 9.03
CA GLY A 57 -3.29 -17.53 9.42
C GLY A 57 -4.77 -17.77 9.65
N GLY A 58 -5.32 -18.82 9.01
CA GLY A 58 -6.77 -19.05 9.01
C GLY A 58 -7.50 -17.83 8.43
N SER A 59 -8.32 -17.18 9.25
CA SER A 59 -8.98 -15.91 8.92
C SER A 59 -8.30 -14.69 9.55
N ALA A 60 -7.28 -14.84 10.39
CA ALA A 60 -6.71 -13.74 11.17
C ALA A 60 -5.42 -13.18 10.55
N LEU A 61 -5.23 -11.87 10.70
CA LEU A 61 -4.02 -11.13 10.33
C LEU A 61 -3.47 -10.41 11.57
N LEU A 62 -2.19 -10.63 11.86
CA LEU A 62 -1.42 -9.94 12.91
C LEU A 62 -0.18 -9.34 12.26
N LEU A 63 -0.17 -8.02 12.12
CA LEU A 63 0.90 -7.27 11.48
C LEU A 63 1.43 -6.18 12.42
N THR A 64 2.71 -5.90 12.30
CA THR A 64 3.40 -4.89 13.09
C THR A 64 4.24 -4.02 12.17
N GLY A 65 4.37 -2.74 12.50
CA GLY A 65 5.32 -1.85 11.82
C GLY A 65 6.76 -2.25 12.13
N GLU A 66 7.70 -1.89 11.24
CA GLU A 66 9.13 -2.18 11.42
C GLU A 66 9.67 -1.59 12.75
N ASP A 67 9.18 -0.41 13.12
CA ASP A 67 9.50 0.27 14.38
C ASP A 67 8.83 -0.35 15.63
N GLY A 68 7.90 -1.28 15.46
CA GLY A 68 7.15 -1.91 16.55
C GLY A 68 6.03 -1.04 17.15
N GLU A 69 5.86 0.20 16.69
CA GLU A 69 4.89 1.15 17.24
C GLU A 69 3.51 1.06 16.58
N ALA A 70 3.46 0.56 15.33
CA ALA A 70 2.23 0.32 14.62
C ALA A 70 1.78 -1.14 14.78
N VAL A 71 0.48 -1.35 15.05
CA VAL A 71 -0.13 -2.69 15.19
C VAL A 71 -1.39 -2.76 14.34
N PHE A 72 -1.58 -3.89 13.67
CA PHE A 72 -2.75 -4.19 12.86
C PHE A 72 -3.29 -5.58 13.21
N HIS A 73 -4.55 -5.61 13.65
CA HIS A 73 -5.30 -6.85 13.87
C HIS A 73 -6.46 -6.89 12.90
N GLY A 74 -6.53 -7.93 12.08
CA GLY A 74 -7.58 -8.13 11.11
C GLY A 74 -8.19 -9.53 11.19
N THR A 75 -9.45 -9.65 10.78
CA THR A 75 -10.12 -10.92 10.56
C THR A 75 -10.94 -10.86 9.28
N VAL A 76 -10.69 -11.83 8.39
CA VAL A 76 -11.45 -12.05 7.17
C VAL A 76 -12.76 -12.73 7.53
N LYS A 77 -13.87 -12.08 7.19
CA LYS A 77 -15.23 -12.57 7.42
C LYS A 77 -16.12 -12.13 6.26
N ASP A 78 -16.88 -13.07 5.71
CA ASP A 78 -17.84 -12.79 4.62
C ASP A 78 -17.19 -12.05 3.41
N GLY A 79 -15.95 -12.40 3.06
CA GLY A 79 -15.21 -11.78 1.95
C GLY A 79 -14.67 -10.37 2.23
N SER A 80 -14.78 -9.88 3.46
CA SER A 80 -14.26 -8.58 3.89
C SER A 80 -13.26 -8.72 5.02
N LEU A 81 -12.29 -7.81 5.10
CA LEU A 81 -11.31 -7.74 6.17
C LEU A 81 -11.77 -6.68 7.20
N THR A 82 -12.08 -7.15 8.41
CA THR A 82 -12.52 -6.29 9.52
C THR A 82 -11.46 -6.24 10.61
N GLY A 83 -11.33 -5.11 11.32
CA GLY A 83 -10.31 -5.04 12.37
C GLY A 83 -9.97 -3.64 12.84
N THR A 84 -8.77 -3.52 13.42
CA THR A 84 -8.22 -2.26 13.92
C THR A 84 -6.75 -2.10 13.57
N ALA A 85 -6.36 -0.90 13.18
CA ALA A 85 -4.98 -0.44 13.07
C ALA A 85 -4.72 0.66 14.10
N SER A 86 -3.51 0.74 14.64
CA SER A 86 -3.12 1.82 15.55
C SER A 86 -1.64 2.10 15.47
N ARG A 87 -1.25 3.35 15.69
CA ARG A 87 0.13 3.79 15.89
C ARG A 87 0.14 5.00 16.82
N GLY A 88 0.92 4.93 17.89
CA GLY A 88 1.06 6.04 18.85
C GLY A 88 -0.29 6.58 19.34
N SER A 89 -0.65 7.79 18.88
CA SER A 89 -1.85 8.52 19.30
C SER A 89 -3.12 8.21 18.50
N TRP A 90 -3.03 7.49 17.37
CA TRP A 90 -4.20 7.18 16.55
C TRP A 90 -4.56 5.70 16.57
N LYS A 91 -5.87 5.45 16.45
CA LYS A 91 -6.47 4.13 16.30
C LYS A 91 -7.64 4.24 15.32
N ALA A 92 -7.72 3.30 14.40
CA ALA A 92 -8.70 3.25 13.33
C ALA A 92 -9.34 1.86 13.26
N ALA A 93 -10.66 1.79 13.39
CA ALA A 93 -11.42 0.59 13.02
C ALA A 93 -11.71 0.60 11.52
N PHE A 94 -11.84 -0.58 10.90
CA PHE A 94 -12.10 -0.69 9.47
C PHE A 94 -12.93 -1.91 9.12
N THR A 95 -13.59 -1.81 7.96
CA THR A 95 -14.16 -2.92 7.19
C THR A 95 -13.79 -2.70 5.74
N LEU A 96 -12.91 -3.55 5.20
CA LEU A 96 -12.35 -3.40 3.87
C LEU A 96 -12.90 -4.50 2.96
N PRO A 97 -13.59 -4.18 1.85
CA PRO A 97 -14.02 -5.17 0.88
C PRO A 97 -12.80 -5.77 0.16
N ALA A 98 -12.94 -7.02 -0.31
CA ALA A 98 -11.98 -7.58 -1.25
C ALA A 98 -12.05 -6.83 -2.59
N VAL A 99 -10.90 -6.67 -3.25
CA VAL A 99 -10.79 -5.96 -4.52
C VAL A 99 -9.92 -6.71 -5.52
N GLU A 100 -10.08 -6.40 -6.79
CA GLU A 100 -9.25 -6.92 -7.89
C GLU A 100 -8.33 -5.83 -8.43
N ALA A 101 -7.26 -6.23 -9.13
CA ALA A 101 -6.39 -5.30 -9.82
C ALA A 101 -7.19 -4.46 -10.83
N PRO A 102 -6.85 -3.17 -11.03
CA PRO A 102 -5.68 -2.46 -10.51
C PRO A 102 -5.86 -1.86 -9.11
N ALA A 103 -6.97 -2.12 -8.40
CA ALA A 103 -7.08 -1.67 -7.01
C ALA A 103 -6.12 -2.47 -6.14
N GLY A 104 -5.36 -1.80 -5.27
CA GLY A 104 -4.33 -2.45 -4.49
C GLY A 104 -3.29 -1.49 -3.91
N LEU A 105 -2.16 -2.07 -3.53
CA LEU A 105 -1.05 -1.39 -2.87
C LEU A 105 0.17 -1.36 -3.79
N TYR A 106 0.75 -0.19 -3.94
CA TYR A 106 1.87 0.10 -4.82
C TYR A 106 2.94 0.90 -4.08
N ARG A 107 4.18 0.74 -4.52
CA ARG A 107 5.31 1.52 -4.03
C ARG A 107 6.24 1.93 -5.16
N ALA A 108 7.01 2.97 -4.90
CA ALA A 108 8.20 3.30 -5.68
C ALA A 108 9.28 3.78 -4.73
N ALA A 109 10.54 3.55 -5.07
CA ALA A 109 11.62 4.06 -4.26
C ALA A 109 12.91 4.25 -5.07
N GLY A 110 13.68 5.28 -4.78
CA GLY A 110 14.92 5.58 -5.51
C GLY A 110 15.67 6.77 -4.96
N GLN A 111 16.59 7.31 -5.76
CA GLN A 111 17.31 8.55 -5.46
C GLN A 111 16.94 9.64 -6.48
N VAL A 112 16.67 10.84 -5.98
CA VAL A 112 16.44 12.03 -6.79
C VAL A 112 17.45 13.08 -6.33
N GLY A 113 18.46 13.35 -7.16
CA GLY A 113 19.64 14.09 -6.72
C GLY A 113 20.38 13.34 -5.60
N GLN A 114 20.53 13.97 -4.43
CA GLN A 114 21.16 13.36 -3.25
C GLN A 114 20.15 12.85 -2.20
N GLU A 115 18.85 12.98 -2.46
CA GLU A 115 17.81 12.61 -1.50
C GLU A 115 17.21 11.24 -1.85
N ARG A 116 16.99 10.43 -0.80
CA ARG A 116 16.17 9.23 -0.92
C ARG A 116 14.71 9.65 -1.08
N VAL A 117 14.07 9.07 -2.09
CA VAL A 117 12.63 9.20 -2.30
C VAL A 117 11.96 7.84 -2.14
N THR A 118 10.83 7.82 -1.43
CA THR A 118 9.90 6.69 -1.37
C THR A 118 8.48 7.17 -1.66
N LEU A 119 7.66 6.26 -2.15
CA LEU A 119 6.25 6.46 -2.44
C LEU A 119 5.49 5.25 -1.92
N GLY A 120 4.46 5.51 -1.13
CA GLY A 120 3.39 4.56 -0.85
C GLY A 120 2.11 5.01 -1.52
N LEU A 121 1.44 4.13 -2.25
CA LEU A 121 0.24 4.48 -3.01
C LEU A 121 -0.82 3.38 -2.91
N ILE A 122 -2.03 3.78 -2.55
CA ILE A 122 -3.22 2.93 -2.55
C ILE A 122 -4.09 3.34 -3.72
N VAL A 123 -4.40 2.37 -4.60
CA VAL A 123 -5.35 2.52 -5.70
C VAL A 123 -6.68 1.91 -5.26
N ARG A 124 -7.76 2.70 -5.35
CA ARG A 124 -9.11 2.25 -5.04
C ARG A 124 -9.80 1.66 -6.28
N PRO A 125 -10.93 0.94 -6.12
CA PRO A 125 -11.68 0.36 -7.24
C PRO A 125 -12.14 1.37 -8.29
N ASP A 126 -12.35 2.64 -7.92
CA ASP A 126 -12.72 3.70 -8.86
C ASP A 126 -11.51 4.31 -9.61
N GLY A 127 -10.30 3.80 -9.34
CA GLY A 127 -9.05 4.31 -9.90
C GLY A 127 -8.45 5.49 -9.13
N SER A 128 -9.16 6.05 -8.14
CA SER A 128 -8.61 7.10 -7.29
C SER A 128 -7.41 6.61 -6.49
N GLN A 129 -6.45 7.51 -6.28
CA GLN A 129 -5.17 7.19 -5.65
C GLN A 129 -4.99 8.00 -4.38
N THR A 130 -4.46 7.37 -3.34
CA THR A 130 -4.12 8.06 -2.09
C THR A 130 -2.84 7.48 -1.54
N GLY A 131 -1.92 8.36 -1.17
CA GLY A 131 -0.58 7.95 -0.84
C GLY A 131 0.27 9.11 -0.39
N ILE A 132 1.44 8.79 0.13
CA ILE A 132 2.42 9.77 0.58
C ILE A 132 3.73 9.47 -0.15
N GLN A 133 4.37 10.54 -0.62
CA GLN A 133 5.76 10.52 -1.00
C GLN A 133 6.60 11.08 0.14
N TRP A 134 7.78 10.49 0.36
CA TRP A 134 8.78 11.01 1.28
C TRP A 134 10.01 11.40 0.48
N THR A 135 10.49 12.63 0.67
CA THR A 135 11.75 13.11 0.08
C THR A 135 12.60 13.68 1.20
N GLY A 136 13.76 13.08 1.47
CA GLY A 136 14.64 13.53 2.55
C GLY A 136 13.98 13.55 3.93
N GLY A 137 12.98 12.68 4.17
CA GLY A 137 12.20 12.63 5.41
C GLY A 137 11.03 13.62 5.49
N THR A 138 10.79 14.41 4.44
CA THR A 138 9.63 15.31 4.38
C THR A 138 8.47 14.65 3.63
N PRO A 139 7.29 14.48 4.24
CA PRO A 139 6.12 13.91 3.57
C PRO A 139 5.43 14.94 2.67
N ARG A 140 4.89 14.47 1.56
CA ARG A 140 3.98 15.21 0.68
C ARG A 140 2.92 14.26 0.13
N PRO A 141 1.76 14.75 -0.33
CA PRO A 141 0.82 13.93 -1.07
C PRO A 141 1.50 13.26 -2.26
N ALA A 142 1.19 11.98 -2.49
CA ALA A 142 1.66 11.27 -3.67
C ALA A 142 1.25 12.01 -4.95
N PRO A 143 2.15 12.13 -5.95
CA PRO A 143 1.75 12.57 -7.28
C PRO A 143 0.80 11.53 -7.89
N GLY A 144 -0.08 11.98 -8.80
CA GLY A 144 -0.88 11.06 -9.59
C GLY A 144 0.02 10.20 -10.48
N TRP A 145 -0.22 8.89 -10.47
CA TRP A 145 0.46 7.92 -11.32
C TRP A 145 -0.50 7.41 -12.40
N ASP A 146 -0.01 7.23 -13.61
CA ASP A 146 -0.77 6.60 -14.70
C ASP A 146 -0.78 5.09 -14.47
N LEU A 147 -1.96 4.49 -14.22
CA LEU A 147 -2.08 3.06 -13.87
C LEU A 147 -1.62 2.13 -15.00
N ASP A 148 -1.63 2.61 -16.24
CA ASP A 148 -1.14 1.90 -17.42
C ASP A 148 0.41 2.05 -17.59
N GLY A 149 0.99 3.03 -16.90
CA GLY A 149 2.42 3.33 -16.89
C GLY A 149 3.20 2.50 -15.86
N SER A 150 4.52 2.40 -16.04
CA SER A 150 5.41 1.70 -15.09
C SER A 150 6.24 2.66 -14.22
N THR A 151 6.15 3.96 -14.47
CA THR A 151 6.97 4.98 -13.81
C THR A 151 6.13 6.14 -13.32
N VAL A 152 6.62 6.80 -12.28
CA VAL A 152 6.10 8.06 -11.76
C VAL A 152 7.26 9.05 -11.67
N THR A 153 6.99 10.33 -11.95
CA THR A 153 8.04 11.36 -11.98
C THR A 153 8.16 12.10 -10.65
N PHE A 154 9.36 12.10 -10.08
CA PHE A 154 9.74 12.86 -8.90
C PHE A 154 10.82 13.87 -9.24
N GLY A 155 10.50 15.17 -9.22
CA GLY A 155 11.49 16.23 -9.47
C GLY A 155 12.23 16.10 -10.81
N GLY A 156 11.59 15.48 -11.82
CA GLY A 156 12.20 15.20 -13.13
C GLY A 156 12.87 13.82 -13.26
N THR A 157 12.96 13.04 -12.19
CA THR A 157 13.45 11.66 -12.21
C THR A 157 12.30 10.67 -12.27
N GLU A 158 12.36 9.69 -13.17
CA GLU A 158 11.40 8.60 -13.23
C GLU A 158 11.77 7.50 -12.24
N LEU A 159 10.84 7.16 -11.35
CA LEU A 159 10.94 5.99 -10.47
C LEU A 159 9.94 4.94 -10.91
N ARG A 160 10.37 3.68 -10.90
CA ARG A 160 9.50 2.55 -11.21
C ARG A 160 8.47 2.37 -10.10
N VAL A 161 7.20 2.27 -10.48
CA VAL A 161 6.11 1.88 -9.59
C VAL A 161 5.92 0.38 -9.70
N GLU A 162 5.85 -0.28 -8.56
CA GLU A 162 5.70 -1.72 -8.44
C GLU A 162 4.52 -2.01 -7.52
N ALA A 163 3.67 -2.98 -7.90
CA ALA A 163 2.69 -3.46 -6.93
C ALA A 163 3.44 -4.20 -5.82
N VAL A 164 3.04 -3.95 -4.58
CA VAL A 164 3.68 -4.59 -3.43
C VAL A 164 3.48 -6.10 -3.52
N ALA A 165 4.52 -6.85 -3.16
CA ALA A 165 4.64 -8.30 -3.31
C ALA A 165 5.29 -8.90 -2.04
N PRO A 166 5.22 -10.22 -1.80
CA PRO A 166 5.60 -10.80 -0.50
C PRO A 166 7.10 -10.78 -0.16
N ASP A 167 7.98 -10.44 -1.11
CA ASP A 167 9.44 -10.36 -0.93
C ASP A 167 9.93 -8.92 -0.65
N ASP A 168 8.99 -7.97 -0.53
CA ASP A 168 9.24 -6.54 -0.58
C ASP A 168 9.46 -5.90 0.81
N VAL A 169 9.46 -6.71 1.87
CA VAL A 169 9.65 -6.33 3.29
C VAL A 169 10.61 -7.26 4.02
#